data_AF-A0A1J3EKP4-F1
#
_entry.id   AF-A0A1J3EKP4-F1
#
_cell.length_a   1.000
_cell.length_b   1.000
_cell.length_c   1.000
_cell.angle_alpha   90.00
_cell.angle_beta   90.00
_cell.angle_gamma   90.00
#
_symmetry.space_group_name_H-M   'P 1'
#
loop_
_entity.id
_entity.type
_entity.pdbx_description
1 polymer ?
#
loop_
_entity_poly.entity_id
_entity_poly.type
_entity_poly.pdbx_seq_one_letter_code
_entity_poly.pdbx_strand_id
1 'polypeptide(L)'
;ILAVNELFEKRPQVVKNYAAFVRYDSRSGTHNIYKEFRDTTRVGAVNQLYLDMAGRHRARARSIQVIDVKEVAAKDCKRAYVTEFHDSQIRFPLPHRVQ
;
A
#
# COMPACT_ATOMS: atom_id res chain seq x y z
N ILE A 1 -22.28 20.86 0.75
CA ILE A 1 -21.54 19.90 1.62
C ILE A 1 -22.27 19.87 2.97
N LEU A 2 -22.66 18.69 3.46
CA LEU A 2 -23.45 18.57 4.70
C LEU A 2 -22.58 18.34 5.95
N ALA A 3 -21.54 17.49 5.85
CA ALA A 3 -20.55 17.26 6.90
C ALA A 3 -19.25 16.70 6.29
N VAL A 4 -18.13 16.88 6.99
CA VAL A 4 -16.83 16.27 6.68
C VAL A 4 -16.29 15.70 7.98
N ASN A 5 -16.11 14.38 8.03
CA ASN A 5 -15.62 13.69 9.21
C ASN A 5 -14.32 12.96 8.86
N GLU A 6 -13.27 13.20 9.65
CA GLU A 6 -12.05 12.42 9.54
C GLU A 6 -12.28 11.01 10.11
N LEU A 7 -11.90 10.00 9.33
CA LEU A 7 -12.03 8.60 9.73
C LEU A 7 -10.66 8.08 10.16
N PHE A 8 -10.56 7.73 11.45
CA PHE A 8 -9.37 7.13 12.01
C PHE A 8 -9.40 5.60 11.89
N GLU A 9 -8.21 5.01 11.82
CA GLU A 9 -8.05 3.55 11.77
C GLU A 9 -8.51 2.93 13.09
N LYS A 10 -9.41 1.92 13.02
CA LYS A 10 -9.99 1.29 14.23
C LYS A 10 -8.95 0.58 15.11
N ARG A 11 -7.89 0.04 14.49
CA ARG A 11 -6.84 -0.74 15.17
C ARG A 11 -5.47 -0.38 14.58
N PRO A 12 -4.83 0.71 15.01
CA PRO A 12 -3.57 1.19 14.45
C PRO A 12 -2.32 0.45 14.97
N GLN A 13 -2.47 -0.46 15.95
CA GLN A 13 -1.36 -1.24 16.51
C GLN A 13 -1.22 -2.63 15.85
N VAL A 14 -2.15 -3.00 14.99
CA VAL A 14 -2.17 -4.32 14.33
C VAL A 14 -1.72 -4.16 12.89
N VAL A 15 -0.69 -4.90 12.50
CA VAL A 15 -0.21 -4.96 11.12
C VAL A 15 -1.24 -5.69 10.26
N LYS A 16 -1.58 -5.10 9.13
CA LYS A 16 -2.55 -5.62 8.15
C LYS A 16 -1.95 -5.60 6.76
N ASN A 17 -2.59 -6.34 5.86
CA ASN A 17 -2.30 -6.27 4.44
C ASN A 17 -3.42 -5.48 3.75
N TYR A 18 -3.05 -4.51 2.92
CA TYR A 18 -3.96 -3.66 2.20
C TYR A 18 -3.80 -3.86 0.70
N ALA A 19 -4.89 -4.11 -0.01
CA ALA A 19 -4.95 -4.05 -1.46
C ALA A 19 -5.44 -2.67 -1.90
N ALA A 20 -4.66 -2.01 -2.75
CA ALA A 20 -5.01 -0.78 -3.42
C ALA A 20 -5.36 -1.06 -4.89
N PHE A 21 -6.57 -0.69 -5.26
CA PHE A 21 -7.04 -0.66 -6.65
C PHE A 21 -6.94 0.77 -7.15
N VAL A 22 -6.13 0.98 -8.19
CA VAL A 22 -5.71 2.31 -8.61
C VAL A 22 -5.83 2.42 -10.11
N ARG A 23 -6.43 3.50 -10.58
CA ARG A 23 -6.28 3.96 -11.95
C ARG A 23 -5.21 5.04 -11.97
N TYR A 24 -4.29 4.98 -12.92
CA TYR A 24 -3.29 6.03 -13.07
C TYR A 24 -3.05 6.38 -14.53
N ASP A 25 -2.68 7.63 -14.75
CA ASP A 25 -2.33 8.15 -16.06
C ASP A 25 -0.81 8.05 -16.25
N SER A 26 -0.41 7.20 -17.18
CA SER A 26 0.97 7.16 -17.67
C SER A 26 1.17 8.21 -18.76
N ARG A 27 2.38 8.28 -19.33
CA ARG A 27 2.67 9.15 -20.47
C ARG A 27 1.98 8.71 -21.77
N SER A 28 1.60 7.44 -21.85
CA SER A 28 1.07 6.84 -23.08
C SER A 28 -0.42 6.47 -22.99
N GLY A 29 -1.01 6.53 -21.79
CA GLY A 29 -2.40 6.14 -21.58
C GLY A 29 -2.76 5.90 -20.12
N THR A 30 -4.05 5.64 -19.88
CA THR A 30 -4.60 5.40 -18.54
C THR A 30 -4.67 3.91 -18.25
N HIS A 31 -4.14 3.47 -17.11
CA HIS A 31 -4.05 2.06 -16.77
C HIS A 31 -4.58 1.79 -15.36
N ASN A 32 -5.17 0.61 -15.19
CA ASN A 32 -5.55 0.10 -13.87
C ASN A 32 -4.43 -0.77 -13.31
N ILE A 33 -4.17 -0.63 -12.02
CA ILE A 33 -3.16 -1.36 -11.27
C ILE A 33 -3.76 -1.88 -9.97
N TYR A 34 -3.31 -3.07 -9.61
CA TYR A 34 -3.51 -3.67 -8.30
C TYR A 34 -2.15 -3.73 -7.57
N LYS A 35 -2.05 -3.10 -6.41
CA LYS A 35 -0.86 -3.18 -5.52
C LYS A 35 -1.27 -3.58 -4.12
N GLU A 36 -0.35 -4.23 -3.42
CA GLU A 36 -0.56 -4.64 -2.02
C GLU A 36 0.50 -3.96 -1.16
N PHE A 37 0.13 -3.56 0.05
CA PHE A 37 1.03 -2.93 1.01
C PHE A 37 0.78 -3.52 2.39
N ARG A 38 1.83 -3.72 3.17
CA ARG A 38 1.74 -4.18 4.56
C ARG A 38 2.01 -2.99 5.48
N ASP A 39 0.99 -2.60 6.23
CA ASP A 39 1.04 -1.42 7.11
C ASP A 39 0.03 -1.56 8.26
N THR A 40 0.10 -0.70 9.26
CA THR A 40 -0.84 -0.69 10.39
C THR A 40 -2.09 0.14 10.11
N THR A 41 -2.03 1.07 9.16
CA THR A 41 -3.12 1.99 8.81
C THR A 41 -3.37 2.09 7.30
N ARG A 42 -4.62 2.38 6.91
CA ARG A 42 -4.97 2.67 5.51
C ARG A 42 -4.20 3.87 4.94
N VAL A 43 -4.03 4.93 5.75
CA VAL A 43 -3.32 6.15 5.32
C VAL A 43 -1.85 5.85 5.05
N GLY A 44 -1.20 5.06 5.90
CA GLY A 44 0.18 4.60 5.68
C GLY A 44 0.32 3.81 4.39
N ALA A 45 -0.58 2.85 4.13
CA ALA A 45 -0.59 2.08 2.90
C ALA A 45 -0.76 2.95 1.65
N VAL A 46 -1.63 3.97 1.69
CA VAL A 46 -1.81 4.93 0.59
C VAL A 46 -0.59 5.84 0.42
N ASN A 47 0.08 6.23 1.51
CA ASN A 47 1.34 6.98 1.41
C ASN A 47 2.44 6.14 0.72
N GLN A 48 2.59 4.88 1.13
CA GLN A 48 3.49 3.93 0.47
C GLN A 48 3.13 3.78 -1.01
N LEU A 49 1.85 3.67 -1.36
CA LEU A 49 1.38 3.65 -2.75
C LEU A 49 1.88 4.87 -3.54
N TYR A 50 1.74 6.08 -3.01
CA TYR A 50 2.20 7.28 -3.71
C TYR A 50 3.72 7.28 -3.92
N LEU A 51 4.51 6.87 -2.92
CA LEU A 51 5.96 6.74 -3.04
C LEU A 51 6.36 5.67 -4.06
N ASP A 52 5.67 4.52 -4.04
CA ASP A 52 5.87 3.42 -4.96
C ASP A 52 5.61 3.84 -6.42
N MET A 53 4.51 4.55 -6.65
CA MET A 53 4.12 5.07 -7.96
C MET A 53 5.05 6.18 -8.46
N ALA A 54 5.53 7.04 -7.56
CA ALA A 54 6.53 8.06 -7.89
C ALA A 54 7.87 7.44 -8.26
N GLY A 55 8.35 6.45 -7.50
CA GLY A 55 9.63 5.78 -7.73
C GLY A 55 9.65 4.89 -8.97
N ARG A 56 8.68 3.99 -9.10
CA ARG A 56 8.67 2.98 -10.19
C ARG A 56 8.10 3.49 -11.51
N HIS A 57 7.12 4.40 -11.45
CA HIS A 57 6.36 4.81 -12.64
C HIS A 57 6.45 6.31 -12.92
N ARG A 58 7.17 7.08 -12.08
CA ARG A 58 7.23 8.56 -12.16
C ARG A 58 5.85 9.22 -12.20
N ALA A 59 4.86 8.53 -11.63
CA ALA A 59 3.50 9.03 -11.56
C ALA A 59 3.41 10.07 -10.44
N ARG A 60 2.82 11.23 -10.74
CA ARG A 60 2.57 12.28 -9.76
C ARG A 60 1.24 12.01 -9.07
N ALA A 61 1.05 12.52 -7.85
CA ALA A 61 -0.18 12.33 -7.10
C ALA A 61 -1.46 12.72 -7.89
N ARG A 62 -1.40 13.83 -8.65
CA ARG A 62 -2.51 14.27 -9.52
C ARG A 62 -2.88 13.30 -10.65
N SER A 63 -1.99 12.38 -11.01
CA SER A 63 -2.16 11.40 -12.08
C SER A 63 -2.59 10.04 -11.53
N ILE A 64 -2.93 9.96 -10.25
CA ILE A 64 -3.28 8.72 -9.55
C ILE A 64 -4.68 8.90 -8.96
N GLN A 65 -5.56 7.95 -9.26
CA GLN A 65 -6.93 7.87 -8.75
C GLN A 65 -7.04 6.57 -7.97
N VAL A 66 -7.19 6.68 -6.65
CA VAL A 66 -7.43 5.53 -5.78
C VAL A 66 -8.91 5.16 -5.90
N ILE A 67 -9.19 3.98 -6.45
CA ILE A 67 -10.56 3.46 -6.62
C ILE A 67 -11.03 2.87 -5.29
N ASP A 68 -10.18 2.05 -4.67
CA ASP A 68 -10.53 1.35 -3.44
C ASP A 68 -9.28 0.90 -2.67
N VAL A 69 -9.41 0.84 -1.35
CA VAL A 69 -8.38 0.33 -0.43
C VAL A 69 -9.03 -0.62 0.58
N LYS A 70 -8.75 -1.91 0.41
CA LYS A 70 -9.33 -3.00 1.19
C LYS A 70 -8.29 -3.70 2.03
N GLU A 71 -8.66 -4.07 3.25
CA GLU A 71 -7.87 -5.03 4.03
C GLU A 71 -8.05 -6.42 3.43
N VAL A 72 -6.96 -7.17 3.29
CA VAL A 72 -6.91 -8.49 2.64
C VAL A 72 -6.33 -9.50 3.61
N ALA A 73 -6.93 -10.69 3.68
CA ALA A 73 -6.42 -11.77 4.51
C ALA A 73 -5.08 -12.29 3.96
N ALA A 74 -4.21 -12.80 4.83
CA ALA A 74 -2.87 -13.26 4.45
C ALA A 74 -2.86 -14.30 3.31
N LYS A 75 -3.88 -15.18 3.27
CA LYS A 75 -4.07 -16.20 2.23
C LYS A 75 -4.43 -15.65 0.84
N ASP A 76 -5.02 -14.44 0.80
CA ASP A 76 -5.55 -13.84 -0.43
C ASP A 76 -4.56 -12.82 -1.04
N CYS A 77 -3.43 -12.59 -0.36
CA CYS A 77 -2.35 -11.74 -0.86
C CYS A 77 -1.60 -12.44 -2.00
N LYS A 78 -1.34 -11.70 -3.08
CA LYS A 78 -0.76 -12.22 -4.33
C LYS A 78 0.65 -11.72 -4.60
N ARG A 79 1.10 -10.68 -3.91
CA ARG A 79 2.40 -10.06 -4.18
C ARG A 79 3.48 -10.70 -3.32
N ALA A 80 4.52 -11.22 -3.99
CA ALA A 80 5.64 -11.93 -3.34
C ALA A 80 6.28 -11.10 -2.19
N TYR A 81 6.49 -9.80 -2.42
CA TYR A 81 7.06 -8.86 -1.45
C TYR A 81 6.16 -8.57 -0.24
N VAL A 82 4.88 -8.99 -0.26
CA VAL A 82 4.00 -8.96 0.92
C VAL A 82 3.98 -10.32 1.57
N THR A 83 3.85 -11.38 0.77
CA THR A 83 3.75 -12.76 1.27
C THR A 83 5.01 -13.25 1.98
N GLU A 84 6.19 -12.72 1.64
CA GLU A 84 7.45 -13.05 2.33
C GLU A 84 7.44 -12.66 3.82
N PHE A 85 6.60 -11.69 4.22
CA PHE A 85 6.48 -11.21 5.60
C PHE A 85 5.36 -11.91 6.40
N HIS A 86 4.77 -13.00 5.88
CA HIS A 86 3.66 -13.69 6.54
C HIS A 86 4.10 -14.79 7.51
N ASP A 87 5.39 -15.17 7.51
CA ASP A 87 5.88 -16.20 8.42
C ASP A 87 5.86 -15.71 9.88
N SER A 88 5.18 -16.48 10.74
CA SER A 88 5.10 -16.24 12.18
C SER A 88 6.44 -16.39 12.91
N GLN A 89 7.37 -17.15 12.33
CA GLN A 89 8.73 -17.36 12.87
C GLN A 89 9.76 -16.50 12.13
N ILE A 90 9.33 -15.48 11.37
CA ILE A 90 10.22 -14.66 10.58
C ILE A 90 11.32 -14.02 11.44
N ARG A 91 12.57 -14.26 11.03
CA ARG A 91 13.77 -13.70 11.64
C ARG A 91 14.76 -13.40 10.52
N PHE A 92 15.36 -12.22 10.55
CA PHE A 92 16.36 -11.81 9.58
C PHE A 92 17.46 -11.00 10.27
N PRO A 93 18.75 -11.21 9.91
CA PRO A 93 19.84 -10.38 10.40
C PRO A 93 19.83 -9.02 9.70
N LEU A 94 20.47 -8.02 10.33
CA LEU A 94 20.84 -6.75 9.68
C LEU A 94 22.35 -6.79 9.38
N PRO A 95 22.79 -7.36 8.23
CA PRO A 95 24.19 -7.70 8.00
C PRO A 95 25.11 -6.48 7.86
N HIS A 96 24.58 -5.35 7.38
CA HIS A 96 25.33 -4.12 7.23
C HIS A 96 24.54 -2.95 7.85
N ARG A 97 25.09 -2.37 8.92
CA ARG A 97 24.52 -1.21 9.61
C ARG A 97 25.47 -0.03 9.46
N VAL A 98 25.03 1.01 8.76
CA VAL A 98 25.73 2.29 8.65
C VAL A 98 25.27 3.18 9.81
N GLN A 99 26.22 3.84 10.48
CA GLN A 99 25.96 4.86 11.50
C GLN A 99 25.89 6.25 10.87
#